data_AF-A0A7R9K9N1-F1
#
_entry.id   AF-A0A7R9K9N1-F1
#
_cell.length_a   1.000
_cell.length_b   1.000
_cell.length_c   1.000
_cell.angle_alpha   90.00
_cell.angle_beta   90.00
_cell.angle_gamma   90.00
#
_symmetry.space_group_name_H-M   'P 1'
#
loop_
_entity.id
_entity.type
_entity.pdbx_description
1 polymer ?
#
loop_
_entity_poly.entity_id
_entity_poly.type
_entity_poly.pdbx_seq_one_letter_code
_entity_poly.pdbx_strand_id
1 'polypeptide(L)'
;MSVSDRVAQVAAVVESLEREMELLCVTGVEDRLQDRVRPTLELLRNAGIKIWMLTGDKLETATCIAKSSRLVSRTQGLHVFKAVVTRTDAHLELNTFRKKQDCALVISGDSLEVSSTY
;
A
#
# COMPACT_ATOMS: atom_id res chain seq x y z
N MET A 1 -14.20 -33.21 -17.75
CA MET A 1 -14.81 -31.90 -18.04
C MET A 1 -15.28 -31.28 -16.73
N SER A 2 -14.53 -30.37 -16.12
CA SER A 2 -15.02 -29.44 -15.07
C SER A 2 -13.94 -28.47 -14.52
N VAL A 3 -12.83 -28.25 -15.24
CA VAL A 3 -11.74 -27.39 -14.74
C VAL A 3 -11.91 -25.94 -15.21
N SER A 4 -12.66 -25.72 -16.29
CA SER A 4 -12.98 -24.38 -16.79
C SER A 4 -13.89 -23.65 -15.79
N ASP A 5 -13.55 -22.40 -15.47
CA ASP A 5 -14.33 -21.47 -14.65
C ASP A 5 -14.62 -21.89 -13.20
N ARG A 6 -13.91 -22.91 -12.68
CA ARG A 6 -14.07 -23.38 -11.29
C ARG A 6 -13.95 -22.25 -10.26
N VAL A 7 -13.00 -21.33 -10.45
CA VAL A 7 -12.79 -20.20 -9.52
C VAL A 7 -14.02 -19.30 -9.45
N ALA A 8 -14.58 -18.94 -10.60
CA ALA A 8 -15.76 -18.08 -10.68
C ALA A 8 -17.00 -18.78 -10.11
N GLN A 9 -17.20 -20.06 -10.43
CA GLN A 9 -18.33 -20.84 -9.92
C GLN A 9 -18.28 -21.02 -8.40
N VAL A 10 -17.09 -21.29 -7.84
CA VAL A 10 -16.90 -21.38 -6.39
C VAL A 10 -17.16 -20.03 -5.73
N ALA A 11 -16.66 -18.93 -6.29
CA ALA A 11 -16.90 -17.59 -5.76
C ALA A 11 -18.40 -17.24 -5.73
N ALA A 12 -19.14 -17.56 -6.79
CA ALA A 12 -20.59 -17.33 -6.86
C ALA A 12 -21.37 -18.10 -5.78
N VAL A 13 -21.00 -19.35 -5.53
CA VAL A 13 -21.61 -20.14 -4.45
C VAL A 13 -21.27 -19.57 -3.08
N VAL A 14 -20.01 -19.20 -2.84
CA VAL A 14 -19.58 -18.57 -1.57
C VAL A 14 -20.38 -17.30 -1.30
N GLU A 15 -20.52 -16.42 -2.30
CA GLU A 15 -21.30 -15.18 -2.19
C GLU A 15 -22.80 -15.44 -1.91
N SER A 16 -23.34 -16.55 -2.40
CA SER A 16 -24.72 -16.95 -2.09
C SER A 16 -24.91 -17.41 -0.63
N LEU A 17 -23.84 -17.93 0.00
CA LEU A 17 -23.84 -18.44 1.37
C LEU A 17 -23.51 -17.35 2.40
N GLU A 18 -22.60 -16.42 2.06
CA GLU A 18 -22.18 -15.30 2.90
C GLU A 18 -23.21 -14.14 2.90
N ARG A 19 -24.48 -14.47 3.19
CA ARG A 19 -25.60 -13.53 3.33
C ARG A 19 -25.99 -13.41 4.80
N GLU A 20 -26.41 -12.22 5.24
CA GLU A 20 -26.96 -11.99 6.60
C GLU A 20 -26.02 -12.41 7.76
N MET A 21 -24.71 -12.33 7.52
CA MET A 21 -23.69 -12.65 8.52
C MET A 21 -23.70 -11.65 9.69
N GLU A 22 -23.55 -12.14 10.91
CA GLU A 22 -23.34 -11.33 12.11
C GLU A 22 -21.82 -11.19 12.40
N LEU A 23 -21.35 -9.95 12.58
CA LEU A 23 -19.95 -9.70 12.95
C LEU A 23 -19.73 -10.06 14.42
N LEU A 24 -19.05 -11.18 14.67
CA LEU A 24 -18.74 -11.63 16.02
C LEU A 24 -17.53 -10.90 16.63
N CYS A 25 -16.42 -10.85 15.89
CA CYS A 25 -15.18 -10.22 16.36
C CYS A 25 -14.25 -9.85 15.20
N VAL A 26 -13.24 -9.04 15.50
CA VAL A 26 -12.13 -8.71 14.60
C VAL A 26 -10.82 -9.12 15.29
N THR A 27 -10.01 -9.90 14.59
CA THR A 27 -8.66 -10.27 15.04
C THR A 27 -7.62 -9.47 14.29
N GLY A 28 -6.54 -9.07 14.97
CA GLY A 28 -5.40 -8.41 14.34
C GLY A 28 -4.11 -9.17 14.60
N VAL A 29 -3.31 -9.38 13.56
CA VAL A 29 -1.96 -9.92 13.67
C VAL A 29 -1.00 -8.79 13.29
N GLU A 30 -0.02 -8.51 14.15
CA GLU A 30 1.03 -7.52 13.87
C GLU A 30 2.26 -8.22 13.29
N ASP A 31 2.72 -7.75 12.14
CA ASP A 31 4.02 -8.15 11.61
C ASP A 31 5.14 -7.61 12.50
N ARG A 32 5.87 -8.54 13.12
CA ARG A 32 6.97 -8.20 14.01
C ARG A 32 8.12 -7.60 13.21
N LEU A 33 8.41 -6.34 13.49
CA LEU A 33 9.59 -5.68 12.97
C LEU A 33 10.86 -6.25 13.60
N GLN A 34 11.97 -6.16 12.87
CA GLN A 34 13.29 -6.41 13.43
C GLN A 34 13.61 -5.44 14.57
N ASP A 35 14.50 -5.89 15.46
CA ASP A 35 14.93 -5.08 16.58
C ASP A 35 15.57 -3.77 16.09
N ARG A 36 15.26 -2.67 16.78
CA ARG A 36 15.81 -1.33 16.53
C ARG A 36 15.45 -0.68 15.18
N VAL A 37 14.50 -1.21 14.40
CA VAL A 37 14.03 -0.54 13.17
C VAL A 37 13.55 0.89 13.45
N ARG A 38 12.67 1.08 14.45
CA ARG A 38 12.10 2.40 14.75
C ARG A 38 13.17 3.42 15.19
N PRO A 39 14.03 3.14 16.19
CA PRO A 39 15.12 4.05 16.56
C PRO A 39 16.07 4.38 15.41
N THR A 40 16.37 3.40 14.55
CA THR A 40 17.27 3.60 13.41
C THR A 40 16.66 4.57 12.40
N LEU A 41 15.39 4.36 12.03
CA LEU A 41 14.67 5.27 11.13
C LEU A 41 14.57 6.68 11.70
N GLU A 42 14.33 6.81 13.01
CA GLU A 42 14.32 8.10 13.71
C GLU A 42 15.68 8.81 13.64
N LEU A 43 16.78 8.10 13.90
CA LEU A 43 18.14 8.65 13.82
C LEU A 43 18.48 9.12 12.39
N LEU A 44 18.17 8.30 11.38
CA LEU A 44 18.39 8.65 9.98
C LEU A 44 17.58 9.90 9.59
N ARG A 45 16.32 9.98 10.02
CA ARG A 45 15.47 11.15 9.77
C ARG A 45 16.02 12.41 10.45
N ASN A 46 16.48 12.29 11.71
CA ASN A 46 17.06 13.41 12.46
C ASN A 46 18.39 13.88 11.85
N ALA A 47 19.11 12.99 11.17
CA ALA A 47 20.30 13.32 10.37
C ALA A 47 19.95 13.96 9.00
N GLY A 48 18.67 14.17 8.68
CA GLY A 48 18.21 14.77 7.42
C GLY A 48 18.17 13.79 6.25
N ILE A 49 18.28 12.48 6.49
CA ILE A 49 18.26 11.47 5.44
C ILE A 49 16.81 11.15 5.06
N LYS A 50 16.51 11.25 3.75
CA LYS A 50 15.21 10.85 3.21
C LYS A 50 15.18 9.34 3.00
N ILE A 51 14.17 8.69 3.55
CA ILE A 51 14.03 7.23 3.54
C ILE A 51 12.84 6.85 2.67
N TRP A 52 13.03 5.87 1.80
CA TRP A 52 12.00 5.34 0.90
C TRP A 52 11.91 3.83 1.13
N MET A 53 10.69 3.29 1.08
CA MET A 53 10.46 1.85 1.13
C MET A 53 10.14 1.36 -0.27
N LEU A 54 10.97 0.45 -0.78
CA LEU A 54 10.69 -0.35 -1.97
C LEU A 54 10.42 -1.77 -1.52
N THR A 55 9.25 -2.31 -1.86
CA THR A 55 8.84 -3.67 -1.50
C THR A 55 8.02 -4.27 -2.63
N GLY A 56 8.13 -5.60 -2.79
CA GLY A 56 7.29 -6.39 -3.70
C GLY A 56 6.03 -6.97 -3.01
N ASP A 57 5.78 -6.57 -1.76
CA ASP A 57 4.59 -6.98 -1.02
C ASP A 57 3.35 -6.20 -1.46
N LYS A 58 2.17 -6.69 -1.07
CA LYS A 58 0.90 -6.03 -1.33
C LYS A 58 0.84 -4.66 -0.66
N LEU A 59 0.02 -3.78 -1.22
CA LEU A 59 -0.18 -2.42 -0.75
C LEU A 59 -0.59 -2.37 0.73
N GLU A 60 -1.46 -3.28 1.14
CA GLU A 60 -1.99 -3.35 2.50
C GLU A 60 -0.87 -3.69 3.50
N THR A 61 -0.05 -4.69 3.18
CA THR A 61 1.09 -5.09 4.03
C THR A 61 2.15 -3.98 4.09
N ALA A 62 2.51 -3.41 2.93
CA ALA A 62 3.46 -2.30 2.86
C ALA A 62 2.99 -1.10 3.71
N THR A 63 1.69 -0.79 3.66
CA THR A 63 1.07 0.26 4.48
C THR A 63 1.16 -0.06 5.97
N CYS A 64 0.87 -1.30 6.37
CA CYS A 64 1.00 -1.75 7.76
C CYS A 64 2.44 -1.60 8.26
N ILE A 65 3.43 -2.07 7.49
CA ILE A 65 4.85 -1.96 7.85
C ILE A 65 5.32 -0.51 7.89
N ALA A 66 4.91 0.33 6.93
CA ALA A 66 5.28 1.74 6.90
C ALA A 66 4.79 2.48 8.16
N LYS A 67 3.56 2.20 8.62
CA LYS A 67 3.00 2.77 9.84
C LYS A 67 3.58 2.15 11.11
N SER A 68 3.77 0.84 11.16
CA SER A 68 4.31 0.14 12.33
C SER A 68 5.78 0.48 12.56
N SER A 69 6.56 0.72 11.50
CA SER A 69 7.98 1.09 11.55
C SER A 69 8.23 2.56 11.87
N ARG A 70 7.19 3.41 11.91
CA ARG A 70 7.28 4.88 12.01
C ARG A 70 7.92 5.55 10.80
N LEU A 71 8.10 4.84 9.68
CA LEU A 71 8.48 5.47 8.41
C LEU A 71 7.41 6.48 7.96
N VAL A 72 6.15 6.10 8.14
CA VAL A 72 4.97 6.97 7.99
C VAL A 72 4.30 7.10 9.35
N SER A 73 3.86 8.30 9.72
CA SER A 73 3.15 8.46 11.00
C SER A 73 1.81 7.71 10.97
N ARG A 74 1.35 7.21 12.14
CA ARG A 74 0.10 6.45 12.25
C ARG A 74 -1.12 7.24 11.75
N THR A 75 -1.11 8.54 11.99
CA THR A 75 -2.17 9.50 11.63
C THR A 75 -1.96 10.15 10.26
N GLN A 76 -0.78 10.00 9.65
CA GLN A 76 -0.49 10.60 8.37
C GLN A 76 -1.29 9.90 7.27
N GLY A 77 -1.86 10.71 6.37
CA GLY A 77 -2.59 10.21 5.21
C GLY A 77 -1.65 9.53 4.22
N LEU A 78 -2.19 8.56 3.47
CA LEU A 78 -1.52 7.97 2.32
C LEU A 78 -2.18 8.47 1.04
N HIS A 79 -1.37 8.93 0.09
CA HIS A 79 -1.79 9.13 -1.29
C HIS A 79 -1.26 7.96 -2.10
N VAL A 80 -2.18 7.09 -2.49
CA VAL A 80 -1.90 6.01 -3.43
C VAL A 80 -1.96 6.59 -4.84
N PHE A 81 -0.85 6.50 -5.54
CA PHE A 81 -0.73 6.93 -6.92
C PHE A 81 -1.64 6.07 -7.80
N LYS A 82 -2.49 6.73 -8.59
CA LYS A 82 -3.38 6.00 -9.49
C LYS A 82 -2.57 5.33 -10.59
N ALA A 83 -3.12 4.25 -11.14
CA ALA A 83 -2.59 3.64 -12.34
C ALA A 83 -2.52 4.69 -13.46
N VAL A 84 -1.33 4.89 -14.01
CA VAL A 84 -1.07 5.81 -15.11
C VAL A 84 -0.51 5.03 -16.28
N VAL A 85 -0.91 5.42 -17.50
CA VAL A 85 -0.47 4.76 -18.73
C VAL A 85 0.50 5.66 -19.51
N THR A 86 0.37 6.98 -19.37
CA THR A 86 1.25 7.94 -20.03
C THR A 86 2.06 8.78 -19.03
N ARG A 87 3.19 9.30 -19.48
CA ARG A 87 4.00 10.28 -18.73
C ARG A 87 3.22 11.54 -18.36
N THR A 88 2.28 11.97 -19.21
CA THR A 88 1.43 13.13 -18.95
C THR A 88 0.52 12.87 -17.75
N ASP A 89 -0.06 11.67 -17.66
CA ASP A 89 -0.90 11.26 -16.54
C ASP A 89 -0.08 11.18 -15.25
N ALA A 90 1.13 10.62 -15.31
CA ALA A 90 2.06 10.59 -14.19
C ALA A 90 2.40 12.00 -13.71
N HIS A 91 2.68 12.93 -14.63
CA HIS A 91 2.97 14.32 -14.28
C HIS A 91 1.75 15.02 -13.63
N LEU A 92 0.54 14.75 -14.13
CA LEU A 92 -0.69 15.32 -13.57
C LEU A 92 -0.98 14.80 -12.16
N GLU A 93 -0.81 13.50 -11.91
CA GLU A 93 -0.97 12.91 -10.58
C GLU A 93 0.09 13.41 -9.61
N LEU A 94 1.35 13.53 -10.03
CA LEU A 94 2.42 14.16 -9.23
C LEU A 94 2.07 15.60 -8.85
N ASN A 95 1.56 16.40 -9.79
CA ASN A 95 1.14 17.77 -9.50
C ASN A 95 -0.08 17.83 -8.57
N THR A 96 -0.97 16.84 -8.64
CA THR A 96 -2.11 16.71 -7.73
C THR A 96 -1.62 16.38 -6.31
N PHE A 97 -0.67 15.46 -6.19
CA PHE A 97 -0.03 15.12 -4.91
C PHE A 97 0.70 16.32 -4.30
N ARG A 98 1.43 17.13 -5.10
CA ARG A 98 2.15 18.33 -4.62
C ARG A 98 1.26 19.36 -3.92
N LYS A 99 -0.05 19.36 -4.19
CA LYS A 99 -1.02 20.25 -3.54
C LYS A 99 -1.51 19.72 -2.19
N LYS A 100 -1.29 18.43 -1.89
CA LYS A 100 -1.67 17.83 -0.61
C LYS A 100 -0.60 18.11 0.44
N GLN A 101 -1.04 18.33 1.67
CA GLN A 101 -0.16 18.50 2.83
C GLN A 101 -0.19 17.23 3.69
N ASP A 102 0.91 17.00 4.40
CA ASP A 102 1.07 15.93 5.41
C ASP A 102 0.61 14.53 4.96
N CYS A 103 1.18 14.08 3.85
CA CYS A 103 0.74 12.88 3.17
C CYS A 103 1.94 12.10 2.65
N ALA A 104 2.01 10.80 2.95
CA ALA A 104 3.02 9.94 2.36
C ALA A 104 2.56 9.43 0.99
N LEU A 105 3.49 9.36 0.04
CA LEU A 105 3.24 8.92 -1.32
C LEU A 105 3.49 7.42 -1.44
N VAL A 106 2.55 6.70 -2.05
CA VAL A 106 2.71 5.28 -2.39
C VAL A 106 2.53 5.13 -3.89
N ILE A 107 3.50 4.53 -4.58
CA ILE A 107 3.48 4.33 -6.03
C ILE A 107 3.55 2.83 -6.30
N SER A 108 2.61 2.31 -7.09
CA SER A 108 2.63 0.92 -7.57
C SER A 108 3.74 0.71 -8.60
N GLY A 109 4.31 -0.50 -8.69
CA GLY A 109 5.34 -0.85 -9.66
C GLY A 109 5.01 -0.48 -11.11
N ASP A 110 3.81 -0.84 -11.58
CA ASP A 110 3.36 -0.56 -12.96
C ASP A 110 3.38 0.96 -13.28
N SER A 111 2.89 1.77 -12.35
CA SER A 111 2.91 3.24 -12.47
C SER A 111 4.32 3.83 -12.41
N LEU A 112 5.23 3.17 -11.69
CA LEU A 112 6.63 3.60 -11.60
C LEU A 112 7.37 3.37 -12.92
N GLU A 113 7.12 2.26 -13.61
CA GLU A 113 7.73 1.93 -14.90
C GLU A 113 7.44 2.99 -15.97
N VAL A 114 6.17 3.41 -16.07
CA VAL A 114 5.73 4.49 -16.97
C VAL A 114 6.40 5.83 -16.62
N SER A 115 6.68 6.06 -15.34
CA SER A 115 7.33 7.28 -14.85
C SER A 115 8.85 7.29 -15.08
N SER A 116 9.47 6.12 -15.24
CA SER A 116 10.93 5.93 -15.37
C SER A 116 11.42 5.62 -16.78
N THR A 117 10.52 5.31 -17.72
CA THR A 117 10.89 5.17 -19.13
C THR A 117 11.48 6.51 -19.59
N TYR A 118 12.63 6.51 -20.28
CA TYR A 118 13.32 7.69 -20.85
C TYR A 118 12.83 7.98 -22.28
#